data_AF-A0A536UKI3-F1
#
_entry.id   AF-A0A536UKI3-F1
#
_cell.length_a   1.000
_cell.length_b   1.000
_cell.length_c   1.000
_cell.angle_alpha   90.00
_cell.angle_beta   90.00
_cell.angle_gamma   90.00
#
_symmetry.space_group_name_H-M   'P 1'
#
loop_
_entity.id
_entity.type
_entity.pdbx_description
1 polymer ?
#
loop_
_entity_poly.entity_id
_entity_poly.type
_entity_poly.pdbx_seq_one_letter_code
_entity_poly.pdbx_strand_id
1 'polypeptide(L)' 'MDPVSGTVYLVGAGPGAPDLLTLRAARLLERADIVFHDALVHPHTVALAVHAIKVPVGKRCGRHSTAQQFISKRLVDAA' A
#
# COMPACT_ATOMS: atom_id res chain seq x y z
N MET A 1 -21.32 19.91 6.69
CA MET A 1 -20.11 19.46 6.02
C MET A 1 -19.98 17.99 6.35
N ASP A 2 -20.22 17.11 5.39
CA ASP A 2 -20.01 15.68 5.62
C ASP A 2 -18.53 15.47 5.97
N PRO A 3 -18.20 14.58 6.92
CA PRO A 3 -16.82 14.27 7.22
C PRO A 3 -16.13 13.83 5.93
N VAL A 4 -14.98 14.44 5.62
CA VAL A 4 -14.15 14.01 4.49
C VAL A 4 -13.67 12.61 4.82
N SER A 5 -14.36 11.59 4.29
CA SER A 5 -13.93 10.21 4.40
C SER A 5 -12.77 10.00 3.44
N GLY A 6 -11.62 9.57 3.93
CA GLY A 6 -10.58 9.03 3.08
C GLY A 6 -11.05 7.77 2.38
N THR A 7 -10.31 7.38 1.34
CA THR A 7 -10.63 6.22 0.50
C THR A 7 -9.43 5.28 0.47
N VAL A 8 -9.67 4.01 0.78
CA VAL A 8 -8.66 2.95 0.70
C VAL A 8 -8.76 2.24 -0.64
N TYR A 9 -7.64 2.18 -1.36
CA TYR A 9 -7.52 1.39 -2.59
C TYR A 9 -6.66 0.15 -2.33
N LEU A 10 -7.20 -1.03 -2.61
CA LEU A 10 -6.40 -2.27 -2.67
C LEU A 10 -5.89 -2.45 -4.10
N VAL A 11 -4.57 -2.54 -4.23
CA VAL A 11 -3.88 -2.53 -5.52
C VAL A 11 -2.92 -3.71 -5.60
N GLY A 12 -3.00 -4.49 -6.67
CA GLY A 12 -2.02 -5.52 -6.97
C GLY A 12 -0.75 -4.92 -7.55
N ALA A 13 0.41 -5.23 -6.96
CA ALA A 13 1.72 -4.75 -7.41
C ALA A 13 2.28 -5.51 -8.63
N GLY A 14 1.60 -6.56 -9.09
CA GLY A 14 2.11 -7.49 -10.09
C GLY A 14 3.11 -8.50 -9.50
N PRO A 15 3.72 -9.36 -10.34
CA PRO A 15 4.60 -10.44 -9.89
C PRO A 15 6.04 -9.99 -9.56
N GLY A 16 6.38 -8.71 -9.79
CA GLY A 16 7.68 -8.16 -9.39
C GLY A 16 8.14 -7.01 -10.28
N ALA A 17 8.12 -7.17 -11.60
CA ALA A 17 8.61 -6.12 -12.50
C ALA A 17 7.70 -4.87 -12.44
N PRO A 18 8.24 -3.66 -12.22
CA PRO A 18 7.44 -2.44 -12.04
C PRO A 18 6.57 -2.05 -13.25
N ASP A 19 7.00 -2.41 -14.45
CA ASP A 19 6.29 -2.17 -15.71
C ASP A 19 5.09 -3.10 -15.92
N LEU A 20 4.93 -4.13 -15.08
CA LEU A 20 3.72 -4.97 -15.02
C LEU A 20 2.62 -4.36 -14.13
N LEU A 21 2.88 -3.20 -13.53
CA LEU A 21 1.87 -2.46 -12.78
C LEU A 21 0.83 -1.87 -13.74
N THR A 22 -0.45 -1.94 -13.37
CA THR A 22 -1.49 -1.27 -14.17
C THR A 22 -1.31 0.25 -14.13
N LEU A 23 -1.67 0.95 -15.21
CA LEU A 23 -1.61 2.41 -15.26
C LEU A 23 -2.46 3.08 -14.16
N ARG A 24 -3.60 2.48 -13.78
CA ARG A 24 -4.44 3.00 -12.69
C ARG A 24 -3.72 2.89 -11.34
N ALA A 25 -3.05 1.78 -11.09
CA ALA A 25 -2.28 1.57 -9.88
C ALA A 25 -1.12 2.57 -9.75
N ALA A 26 -0.36 2.81 -10.82
CA ALA A 26 0.71 3.80 -10.84
C ALA A 26 0.18 5.20 -10.46
N ARG A 27 -0.92 5.64 -11.10
CA ARG A 27 -1.56 6.93 -10.83
C ARG A 27 -2.09 7.07 -9.40
N LEU A 28 -2.58 5.98 -8.81
CA LEU A 28 -3.01 5.96 -7.42
C LEU A 28 -1.82 6.11 -6.47
N LEU A 29 -0.72 5.39 -6.72
CA LEU A 29 0.50 5.50 -5.91
C LEU A 29 1.08 6.92 -5.94
N GLU A 30 1.14 7.56 -7.12
CA GLU A 30 1.63 8.93 -7.29
C GLU A 30 0.84 9.96 -6.45
N ARG A 31 -0.45 9.71 -6.22
CA ARG A 31 -1.37 10.62 -5.52
C ARG A 31 -1.64 10.25 -4.07
N ALA A 32 -1.15 9.09 -3.61
CA ALA A 32 -1.45 8.60 -2.28
C ALA A 32 -0.73 9.41 -1.20
N ASP A 33 -1.43 9.70 -0.10
CA ASP A 33 -0.82 10.31 1.09
C ASP A 33 -0.09 9.27 1.95
N ILE A 34 -0.55 8.01 1.92
CA ILE A 34 0.03 6.89 2.66
C ILE A 34 -0.06 5.60 1.84
N VAL A 35 1.01 4.81 1.86
CA VAL A 35 1.10 3.51 1.18
C VAL A 35 1.55 2.44 2.16
N PHE A 36 0.65 1.52 2.47
CA PHE A 36 0.98 0.28 3.17
C PHE A 36 1.39 -0.77 2.16
N HIS A 37 2.60 -1.34 2.29
CA HIS A 37 3.11 -2.33 1.35
C HIS A 37 3.70 -3.55 2.07
N ASP A 38 3.52 -4.72 1.48
CA ASP A 38 4.16 -5.94 1.97
C ASP A 38 5.62 -6.07 1.50
N ALA A 39 6.27 -7.15 1.91
CA ALA A 39 7.69 -7.40 1.63
C ALA A 39 7.97 -8.01 0.24
N LEU A 40 6.94 -8.46 -0.48
CA LEU A 40 7.02 -9.03 -1.83
C LEU A 40 6.97 -7.93 -2.90
N VAL A 41 6.46 -6.74 -2.56
CA VAL A 41 6.39 -5.60 -3.50
C VAL A 41 7.79 -5.13 -3.85
N HIS A 42 8.06 -4.99 -5.16
CA HIS A 42 9.33 -4.52 -5.66
C HIS A 42 9.60 -3.06 -5.23
N PRO A 43 10.83 -2.70 -4.80
CA PRO A 43 11.14 -1.35 -4.29
C PRO A 43 10.80 -0.22 -5.26
N HIS A 44 11.02 -0.42 -6.56
CA HIS A 44 10.69 0.60 -7.57
C HIS A 44 9.17 0.84 -7.71
N THR A 45 8.33 -0.15 -7.41
CA THR A 45 6.87 0.04 -7.38
C THR A 45 6.49 0.96 -6.22
N VAL A 46 7.07 0.75 -5.03
CA VAL A 46 6.86 1.62 -3.86
C VAL A 46 7.45 3.02 -4.10
N ALA A 47 8.51 3.13 -4.90
CA ALA A 47 9.14 4.41 -5.24
C ALA A 47 8.22 5.35 -6.04
N LEU A 48 7.22 4.82 -6.77
CA LEU A 48 6.21 5.63 -7.48
C LEU A 48 5.38 6.50 -6.53
N ALA A 49 5.24 6.09 -5.28
CA ALA A 49 4.56 6.86 -4.24
C ALA A 49 5.48 7.97 -3.70
N VAL A 50 5.74 8.98 -4.53
CA VAL A 50 6.74 10.02 -4.26
C VAL A 50 6.38 10.92 -3.09
N HIS A 51 5.08 11.17 -2.87
CA HIS A 51 4.57 12.04 -1.80
C HIS A 51 4.07 11.27 -0.57
N ALA A 52 3.98 9.94 -0.66
CA ALA A 52 3.34 9.13 0.36
C ALA A 52 4.27 8.80 1.54
N ILE A 53 3.69 8.69 2.73
CA ILE A 53 4.30 7.96 3.84
C ILE A 53 4.28 6.46 3.50
N LYS A 54 5.46 5.83 3.40
CA LYS A 54 5.60 4.41 3.05
C LYS A 54 5.70 3.57 4.32
N VAL A 55 4.71 2.70 4.54
CA VAL A 55 4.61 1.87 5.74
C VAL A 55 4.76 0.39 5.37
N PRO A 56 5.88 -0.26 5.73
CA PRO A 56 6.02 -1.68 5.52
C PRO A 56 5.13 -2.46 6.50
N VAL A 57 4.28 -3.35 5.97
CA VAL A 57 3.35 -4.20 6.76
C VAL A 57 3.65 -5.69 6.65
N GLY A 58 4.50 -6.10 5.70
CA GLY A 58 4.93 -7.50 5.54
C GLY A 58 6.01 -7.92 6.54
N LYS A 59 6.00 -9.19 6.96
CA LYS A 59 7.12 -9.82 7.69
C LYS A 59 7.93 -10.70 6.74
N ARG A 60 9.25 -10.73 6.91
CA ARG A 60 10.09 -11.82 6.37
C ARG A 60 9.82 -13.09 7.20
N CYS A 61 9.41 -14.16 6.51
CA CYS A 61 9.28 -15.57 6.91
C CYS A 61 8.98 -15.90 8.40
N GLY A 62 7.84 -16.57 8.65
CA GLY A 62 7.66 -17.49 9.79
C GLY A 62 7.17 -16.90 11.12
N ARG A 63 7.02 -15.58 11.25
CA ARG A 63 6.39 -14.99 12.44
C ARG A 63 4.89 -14.85 12.21
N HIS A 64 4.08 -15.37 13.15
CA HIS A 64 2.63 -15.16 13.24
C HIS A 64 2.29 -13.77 12.71
N SER A 65 1.45 -13.70 11.67
CA SER A 65 1.00 -12.44 11.07
C SER A 65 0.83 -11.42 12.19
N THR A 66 1.36 -10.20 12.02
CA THR A 66 0.67 -9.08 12.68
C THR A 66 -0.77 -9.26 12.22
N ALA A 67 -1.65 -9.69 13.13
CA ALA A 67 -2.91 -10.33 12.75
C ALA A 67 -3.55 -9.49 11.66
N GLN A 68 -4.04 -10.08 10.56
CA GLN A 68 -4.58 -9.33 9.42
C GLN A 68 -5.46 -8.14 9.85
N GLN A 69 -6.20 -8.34 10.95
CA GLN A 69 -6.95 -7.33 11.70
C GLN A 69 -6.19 -6.03 12.03
N PHE A 70 -4.92 -6.08 12.43
CA PHE A 70 -4.10 -4.90 12.71
C PHE A 70 -3.78 -4.12 11.44
N ILE A 71 -3.45 -4.80 10.33
CA ILE A 71 -3.25 -4.13 9.04
C ILE A 71 -4.55 -3.48 8.59
N SER A 72 -5.66 -4.23 8.64
CA SER A 72 -7.00 -3.72 8.33
C SER A 72 -7.37 -2.52 9.20
N LYS A 73 -7.10 -2.58 10.51
CA LYS A 73 -7.33 -1.46 11.42
C LYS A 73 -6.51 -0.23 11.02
N ARG A 74 -5.23 -0.40 10.70
CA ARG A 74 -4.37 0.71 10.26
C ARG A 74 -4.82 1.32 8.93
N LEU A 75 -5.39 0.53 8.02
CA LEU A 75 -5.99 1.05 6.79
C LEU A 75 -7.22 1.91 7.09
N VAL A 76 -8.08 1.46 8.01
CA VAL A 76 -9.29 2.21 8.43
C VAL A 76 -8.92 3.48 9.20
N ASP A 77 -7.98 3.40 10.14
CA ASP A 77 -7.55 4.54 10.96
C ASP A 77 -6.81 5.62 10.12
N ALA A 78 -6.35 5.28 8.90
CA ALA A 78 -5.64 6.19 7.99
C ALA A 78 -6.52 6.76 6.87
N ALA A 79 -7.78 6.32 6.77
CA ALA A 79 -8.79 6.87 5.88
C ALA A 79 -9.60 7.94 6.63
#